data_AF-A0A951I8A6-F1
#
_entry.id   AF-A0A951I8A6-F1
#
_cell.length_a   1.000
_cell.length_b   1.000
_cell.length_c   1.000
_cell.angle_alpha   90.00
_cell.angle_beta   90.00
_cell.angle_gamma   90.00
#
_symmetry.space_group_name_H-M   'P 1'
#
loop_
_entity.id
_entity.type
_entity.pdbx_description
1 polymer ?
#
loop_
_entity_poly.entity_id
_entity_poly.type
_entity_poly.pdbx_seq_one_letter_code
_entity_poly.pdbx_strand_id
1 'polypeptide(L)'
;NAAIARQRYSFALSMDSSEAIASSLAPYISLRRTPETIDKLYALYDSITPEDVRAAAARYFVDNNRTIVTLATKMDDKGGAK
;
A
#
# COMPACT_ATOMS: atom_id res chain seq x y z
N ASN A 1 10.16 -12.64 -4.79
CA ASN A 1 8.95 -13.48 -4.51
C ASN A 1 8.52 -13.53 -3.05
N ALA A 2 9.41 -13.40 -2.04
CA ALA A 2 9.00 -13.45 -0.62
C ALA A 2 8.02 -12.32 -0.19
N ALA A 3 8.16 -11.10 -0.73
CA ALA A 3 7.29 -9.97 -0.38
C ALA A 3 5.84 -10.19 -0.85
N ILE A 4 5.65 -10.70 -2.07
CA ILE A 4 4.32 -10.99 -2.63
C ILE A 4 3.66 -12.16 -1.89
N ALA A 5 4.43 -13.21 -1.59
CA ALA A 5 3.96 -14.32 -0.78
C ALA A 5 3.47 -13.84 0.60
N ARG A 6 4.24 -12.99 1.27
CA ARG A 6 3.83 -12.40 2.55
C ARG A 6 2.53 -11.60 2.44
N GLN A 7 2.31 -10.85 1.36
CA GLN A 7 1.06 -10.12 1.14
C GLN A 7 -0.13 -11.07 0.98
N ARG A 8 0.01 -12.15 0.18
CA ARG A 8 -1.02 -13.19 0.04
C ARG A 8 -1.40 -13.80 1.38
N TYR A 9 -0.40 -14.21 2.17
CA TYR A 9 -0.66 -14.80 3.48
C TYR A 9 -1.29 -13.81 4.46
N SER A 10 -0.81 -12.56 4.49
CA SER A 10 -1.39 -11.52 5.35
C SER A 10 -2.85 -11.23 4.99
N PHE A 11 -3.19 -11.23 3.70
CA PHE A 11 -4.56 -11.04 3.23
C PHE A 11 -5.47 -12.22 3.57
N ALA A 12 -4.97 -13.45 3.44
CA ALA A 12 -5.73 -14.63 3.84
C ALA A 12 -6.00 -14.64 5.36
N LEU A 13 -5.00 -14.26 6.16
CA LEU A 13 -5.12 -14.19 7.62
C LEU A 13 -6.05 -13.07 8.10
N SER A 14 -6.26 -12.01 7.31
CA SER A 14 -7.18 -10.93 7.67
C SER A 14 -8.66 -11.29 7.48
N MET A 15 -8.98 -12.49 6.99
CA MET A 15 -10.34 -12.96 6.69
C MET A 15 -10.82 -13.99 7.73
N ASP A 16 -10.73 -13.66 9.01
CA ASP A 16 -11.03 -14.56 10.14
C ASP A 16 -12.49 -14.49 10.63
N SER A 17 -13.31 -13.63 10.02
CA SER A 17 -14.74 -13.46 10.34
C SER A 17 -15.54 -13.05 9.10
N SER A 18 -16.86 -13.26 9.13
CA SER A 18 -17.76 -12.89 8.02
C SER A 18 -17.73 -11.39 7.71
N GLU A 19 -17.63 -10.53 8.72
CA GLU A 19 -17.50 -9.08 8.54
C GLU A 19 -16.17 -8.70 7.89
N ALA A 20 -15.08 -9.32 8.34
CA ALA A 20 -13.76 -9.09 7.77
C ALA A 20 -13.66 -9.58 6.31
N ILE A 21 -14.29 -10.71 5.98
CA ILE A 21 -14.43 -11.21 4.61
C ILE A 21 -15.20 -10.20 3.75
N ALA A 22 -16.38 -9.75 4.21
CA ALA A 22 -17.20 -8.80 3.47
C ALA A 22 -16.45 -7.49 3.21
N SER A 23 -15.78 -6.95 4.22
CA SER A 23 -14.99 -5.72 4.11
C SER A 23 -13.79 -5.87 3.19
N SER A 24 -13.12 -7.03 3.23
CA SER A 24 -11.95 -7.32 2.37
C SER A 24 -12.34 -7.45 0.89
N LEU A 25 -13.53 -8.01 0.61
CA LEU A 25 -14.00 -8.23 -0.77
C LEU A 25 -14.75 -7.02 -1.37
N ALA A 26 -15.35 -6.17 -0.54
CA ALA A 26 -16.17 -5.04 -1.00
C ALA A 26 -15.49 -4.12 -2.03
N PRO A 27 -14.20 -3.73 -1.89
CA PRO A 27 -13.52 -2.91 -2.90
C PRO A 27 -13.35 -3.59 -4.26
N TYR A 28 -13.19 -4.92 -4.28
CA TYR A 28 -13.00 -5.70 -5.50
C TYR A 28 -14.33 -5.95 -6.23
N ILE A 29 -15.37 -6.25 -5.45
CA ILE A 29 -16.72 -6.46 -5.97
C ILE A 29 -17.32 -5.14 -6.46
N SER A 30 -17.06 -4.01 -5.80
CA SER A 30 -17.57 -2.71 -6.27
C SER A 30 -17.02 -2.33 -7.64
N LEU A 31 -15.80 -2.77 -7.98
CA LEU A 31 -15.11 -2.41 -9.22
C LEU A 31 -15.55 -3.25 -10.44
N ARG A 32 -15.79 -4.55 -10.23
CA ARG A 32 -16.02 -5.53 -11.31
C ARG A 32 -17.15 -6.52 -11.06
N ARG A 33 -17.85 -6.43 -9.92
CA ARG A 33 -18.88 -7.39 -9.45
C ARG A 33 -18.40 -8.84 -9.33
N THR A 34 -17.09 -9.03 -9.10
CA THR A 34 -16.45 -10.35 -8.93
C THR A 34 -15.41 -10.32 -7.81
N PRO A 35 -15.38 -11.33 -6.91
CA PRO A 35 -14.25 -11.55 -6.01
C PRO A 35 -12.97 -11.98 -6.76
N GLU A 36 -13.08 -12.60 -7.95
CA GLU A 36 -11.96 -13.09 -8.79
C GLU A 36 -10.98 -11.98 -9.24
N THR A 37 -11.34 -10.70 -9.03
CA THR A 37 -10.42 -9.58 -9.23
C THR A 37 -9.15 -9.74 -8.38
N ILE A 38 -9.26 -10.39 -7.21
CA ILE A 38 -8.11 -10.61 -6.35
C ILE A 38 -7.11 -11.62 -6.91
N ASP A 39 -7.59 -12.69 -7.56
CA ASP A 39 -6.74 -13.69 -8.18
C ASP A 39 -5.96 -13.07 -9.35
N LYS A 40 -6.65 -12.23 -10.15
CA LYS A 40 -6.03 -11.47 -11.24
C LYS A 40 -4.97 -10.48 -10.72
N LEU A 41 -5.26 -9.79 -9.62
CA LEU A 41 -4.31 -8.88 -8.98
C LEU A 41 -3.04 -9.62 -8.56
N TYR A 42 -3.20 -10.77 -7.92
CA TYR A 42 -2.07 -11.56 -7.46
C TYR A 42 -1.30 -12.23 -8.59
N ALA A 43 -1.95 -12.63 -9.68
CA ALA A 43 -1.27 -13.10 -10.89
C ALA A 43 -0.43 -12.00 -11.54
N LEU A 44 -0.94 -10.75 -11.55
CA LEU A 44 -0.20 -9.60 -12.05
C LEU A 44 1.02 -9.27 -11.17
N TYR A 45 0.92 -9.42 -9.85
CA TYR A 45 2.08 -9.27 -8.97
C TYR A 45 3.16 -10.32 -9.24
N ASP A 46 2.78 -11.57 -9.49
CA ASP A 46 3.74 -12.64 -9.81
C ASP A 46 4.46 -12.41 -11.15
N SER A 47 3.88 -11.62 -12.08
CA SER A 47 4.53 -11.28 -13.34
C SER A 47 5.55 -10.13 -13.22
N ILE A 48 5.62 -9.44 -12.07
CA ILE A 48 6.53 -8.31 -11.88
C ILE A 48 7.97 -8.80 -11.74
N THR A 49 8.87 -8.23 -12.54
CA THR A 49 10.30 -8.52 -12.53
C THR A 49 11.09 -7.48 -11.70
N PRO A 50 12.33 -7.80 -11.27
CA PRO A 50 13.23 -6.81 -10.68
C PRO A 50 13.47 -5.58 -11.58
N GLU A 51 13.49 -5.78 -12.89
CA GLU A 51 13.64 -4.74 -13.91
C GLU A 51 12.47 -3.76 -13.88
N ASP A 52 11.24 -4.26 -13.77
CA ASP A 52 10.03 -3.42 -13.66
C ASP A 52 10.08 -2.53 -12.42
N VAL A 53 10.55 -3.07 -11.29
CA VAL A 53 10.72 -2.30 -10.05
C VAL A 53 11.76 -1.19 -10.23
N ARG A 54 12.89 -1.50 -10.87
CA ARG A 54 13.92 -0.49 -11.17
C ARG A 54 13.40 0.58 -12.13
N ALA A 55 12.64 0.20 -13.14
CA ALA A 55 12.03 1.13 -14.09
C ALA A 55 11.00 2.04 -13.41
N ALA A 56 10.15 1.49 -12.54
CA ALA A 56 9.19 2.27 -11.76
C ALA A 56 9.89 3.27 -10.81
N ALA A 57 10.94 2.84 -10.11
CA ALA A 57 11.74 3.71 -9.26
C ALA A 57 12.37 4.87 -10.06
N ALA A 58 13.00 4.56 -11.21
CA ALA A 58 13.60 5.58 -12.08
C ALA A 58 12.56 6.57 -12.63
N ARG A 59 11.32 6.12 -12.86
CA ARG A 59 10.24 6.98 -13.35
C ARG A 59 9.66 7.89 -12.29
N TYR A 60 9.43 7.39 -11.08
CA TYR A 60 8.64 8.12 -10.08
C TYR A 60 9.49 8.79 -9.00
N PHE A 61 10.66 8.25 -8.65
CA PHE A 61 11.55 8.83 -7.64
C PHE A 61 12.50 9.87 -8.26
N VAL A 62 11.91 10.90 -8.86
CA VAL A 62 12.61 12.06 -9.41
C VAL A 62 12.24 13.32 -8.65
N ASP A 63 13.14 14.30 -8.62
CA ASP A 63 12.95 15.56 -7.88
C ASP A 63 11.67 16.30 -8.29
N ASN A 64 11.30 16.25 -9.57
CA ASN A 64 10.08 16.90 -10.09
C ASN A 64 8.79 16.32 -9.48
N ASN A 65 8.82 15.09 -8.98
CA ASN A 65 7.67 14.45 -8.33
C ASN A 65 7.77 14.51 -6.80
N ARG A 66 8.74 15.24 -6.25
CA ARG A 66 9.00 15.30 -4.80
C ARG A 66 8.37 16.54 -4.18
N THR A 67 7.44 16.32 -3.26
CA THR A 67 6.95 17.35 -2.34
C THR A 67 7.54 17.11 -0.95
N ILE A 68 8.26 18.09 -0.41
CA ILE A 68 8.83 18.02 0.95
C ILE A 68 7.98 18.90 1.87
N VAL A 69 7.46 18.30 2.94
CA VAL A 69 6.77 19.00 4.03
C VAL A 69 7.52 18.72 5.31
N THR A 70 8.02 19.77 5.97
CA THR A 70 8.65 19.67 7.27
C THR A 70 7.76 20.34 8.31
N LEU A 71 7.28 19.56 9.27
CA LEU A 71 6.56 20.10 10.43
C LEU A 71 7.58 20.36 11.54
N ALA A 72 7.70 21.62 11.97
CA ALA A 72 8.46 22.00 13.15
C ALA A 72 7.49 22.62 14.17
N THR A 73 7.62 22.21 15.42
CA THR A 73 6.91 22.85 16.52
C THR A 73 7.57 24.20 16.80
N LYS A 74 6.77 25.26 16.88
CA LYS A 74 7.26 26.55 17.38
C LYS A 74 7.64 26.35 18.85
N MET A 75 8.90 26.58 19.20
CA MET A 75 9.27 26.77 20.61
C MET A 75 8.51 28.01 21.07
N ASP A 76 7.70 27.86 22.11
CA ASP A 76 6.99 28.98 22.73
C ASP A 76 8.03 29.99 23.24
N ASP A 77 7.81 31.28 22.98
CA ASP A 77 8.65 32.38 23.49
C ASP A 77 8.55 32.53 25.03
N LYS A 78 8.17 31.47 25.74
CA LYS A 78 8.19 31.38 27.21
C LYS A 78 9.48 30.71 27.65
N GLY A 79 10.59 31.38 27.35
CA GLY A 79 11.76 31.36 28.23
C GLY A 79 11.40 31.98 29.58
N GLY A 80 10.67 31.23 30.41
CA GLY A 80 10.23 31.66 31.72
C GLY A 80 10.39 30.52 32.70
N ALA A 81 11.46 30.58 33.49
CA ALA A 81 11.51 29.89 34.77
C ALA A 81 10.24 30.24 35.57
N LYS A 82 9.38 29.24 35.78
CA LYS A 82 8.72 28.90 37.05
C LYS A 82 8.34 27.43 37.02
#